data_AF-A0A7Y4YMH1-F1
#
_entry.id   AF-A0A7Y4YMH1-F1
#
_cell.length_a   1.000
_cell.length_b   1.000
_cell.length_c   1.000
_cell.angle_alpha   90.00
_cell.angle_beta   90.00
_cell.angle_gamma   90.00
#
_symmetry.space_group_name_H-M   'P 1'
#
loop_
_entity.id
_entity.type
_entity.pdbx_description
1 polymer ?
#
loop_
_entity_poly.entity_id
_entity_poly.type
_entity_poly.pdbx_seq_one_letter_code
_entity_poly.pdbx_strand_id
1 'polypeptide(L)'
;MGVANSNGLKTKRPAPRLDTQGECIVIYLRYIILHVPNHSRSAVRKDSTTKRKLTLTLVDEAATLACGNQFAHVLHAGLVIYLHGDLGAGKTTWVRAVLQGLGYAGRVKSPSYTLVERYEASGLHLRHFDLYRFRDAEEWETSGFRDEFDGQNICMVEWPQQAAGLLPAADLVLSFEILNTGRKLVLGALSASGEQCLNDFSA
;
A
#
# COMPACT_ATOMS: atom_id res chain seq x y z
N MET A 1 58.56 -27.37 -19.00
CA MET A 1 58.03 -26.46 -17.96
C MET A 1 56.87 -25.72 -18.61
N GLY A 2 55.59 -26.00 -18.32
CA GLY A 2 54.93 -25.84 -17.01
C GLY A 2 54.83 -24.34 -16.72
N VAL A 3 53.69 -23.69 -16.46
CA VAL A 3 52.37 -24.12 -15.98
C VAL A 3 51.37 -23.01 -16.36
N ALA A 4 50.16 -23.40 -16.77
CA ALA A 4 48.99 -22.53 -16.90
C ALA A 4 48.51 -22.06 -15.52
N ASN A 5 47.81 -20.92 -15.42
CA ASN A 5 46.54 -20.88 -14.68
C ASN A 5 45.70 -19.64 -15.03
N SER A 6 44.48 -19.97 -15.41
CA SER A 6 43.29 -19.19 -15.68
C SER A 6 42.65 -18.63 -14.41
N ASN A 7 41.90 -17.53 -14.53
CA ASN A 7 40.48 -17.48 -14.14
C ASN A 7 39.85 -16.10 -14.41
N GLY A 8 39.45 -15.89 -15.66
CA GLY A 8 38.40 -14.93 -16.00
C GLY A 8 37.06 -15.66 -16.03
N LEU A 9 36.31 -15.67 -14.93
CA LEU A 9 34.94 -16.17 -14.94
C LEU A 9 34.01 -15.11 -15.56
N LYS A 10 33.87 -15.16 -16.88
CA LYS A 10 32.67 -14.67 -17.57
C LYS A 10 31.52 -15.62 -17.22
N THR A 11 30.68 -15.24 -16.27
CA THR A 11 29.42 -15.95 -16.03
C THR A 11 28.38 -15.46 -17.03
N LYS A 12 28.26 -16.17 -18.16
CA LYS A 12 27.16 -16.02 -19.11
C LYS A 12 25.92 -16.63 -18.43
N ARG A 13 25.10 -15.80 -17.77
CA ARG A 13 23.77 -16.23 -17.29
C ARG A 13 22.84 -16.36 -18.50
N PRO A 14 22.04 -17.43 -18.63
CA PRO A 14 21.05 -17.51 -19.67
C PRO A 14 20.00 -16.41 -19.46
N ALA A 15 19.53 -15.80 -20.55
CA ALA A 15 18.41 -14.87 -20.50
C ALA A 15 17.18 -15.59 -19.92
N PRO A 16 16.44 -14.98 -18.96
CA PRO A 16 15.20 -15.56 -18.48
C PRO A 16 14.21 -15.62 -19.65
N ARG A 17 13.71 -16.84 -19.93
CA ARG A 17 12.62 -17.06 -20.88
C ARG A 17 11.33 -16.55 -20.23
N LEU A 18 10.61 -15.71 -20.97
CA LEU A 18 9.27 -15.25 -20.67
C LEU A 18 8.31 -16.45 -20.76
N ASP A 19 7.57 -16.74 -19.70
CA ASP A 19 6.29 -17.44 -19.85
C ASP A 19 5.23 -16.43 -20.32
N THR A 20 4.26 -16.92 -21.07
CA THR A 20 3.37 -16.13 -21.93
C THR A 20 2.01 -15.86 -21.28
N GLN A 21 1.93 -15.85 -19.94
CA GLN A 21 0.64 -15.80 -19.24
C GLN A 21 0.41 -14.63 -18.29
N GLY A 22 1.37 -13.72 -18.09
CA GLY A 22 1.11 -12.48 -17.34
C GLY A 22 0.57 -12.70 -15.93
N GLU A 23 0.92 -13.82 -15.30
CA GLU A 23 0.50 -14.12 -13.93
C GLU A 23 1.37 -13.32 -12.94
N CYS A 24 0.72 -12.51 -12.11
CA CYS A 24 1.33 -11.94 -10.92
C CYS A 24 1.83 -13.08 -10.02
N ILE A 25 3.15 -13.21 -9.86
CA ILE A 25 3.72 -14.09 -8.82
C ILE A 25 3.51 -13.39 -7.47
N VAL A 26 2.36 -13.66 -6.85
CA VAL A 26 2.05 -13.27 -5.46
C VAL A 26 2.86 -14.18 -4.53
N ILE A 27 4.07 -13.74 -4.14
CA ILE A 27 4.87 -14.48 -3.17
C ILE A 27 4.26 -14.27 -1.77
N TYR A 28 3.49 -15.24 -1.30
CA TYR A 28 3.03 -15.31 0.09
C TYR A 28 4.21 -15.64 1.02
N LEU A 29 4.90 -14.62 1.54
CA LEU A 29 5.81 -14.81 2.66
C LEU A 29 5.00 -14.98 3.96
N ARG A 30 4.79 -16.24 4.36
CA ARG A 30 4.30 -16.61 5.68
C ARG A 30 5.44 -16.43 6.73
N TYR A 31 5.19 -15.58 7.73
CA TYR A 31 5.86 -15.43 9.05
C TYR A 31 7.14 -14.57 9.22
N ILE A 32 7.21 -13.79 10.34
CA ILE A 32 8.02 -14.06 11.56
C ILE A 32 7.74 -12.96 12.63
N ILE A 33 7.49 -13.38 13.87
CA ILE A 33 7.24 -12.56 15.06
C ILE A 33 8.60 -12.10 15.63
N LEU A 34 8.83 -10.79 15.78
CA LEU A 34 9.95 -10.26 16.57
C LEU A 34 9.44 -9.88 17.95
N HIS A 35 9.65 -10.75 18.94
CA HIS A 35 9.43 -10.47 20.35
C HIS A 35 10.71 -9.82 20.93
N VAL A 36 10.62 -8.57 21.39
CA VAL A 36 11.67 -7.93 22.19
C VAL A 36 11.36 -8.25 23.66
N PRO A 37 12.25 -8.90 24.42
CA PRO A 37 11.95 -9.23 25.81
C PRO A 37 12.10 -7.96 26.65
N ASN A 38 11.03 -7.56 27.36
CA ASN A 38 11.13 -6.58 28.42
C ASN A 38 10.97 -7.26 29.78
N HIS A 39 12.04 -7.23 30.57
CA HIS A 39 12.04 -7.67 31.96
C HIS A 39 11.31 -6.63 32.81
N SER A 40 10.13 -6.96 33.34
CA SER A 40 9.62 -6.45 34.64
C SER A 40 8.31 -7.15 35.02
N ARG A 41 8.28 -7.72 36.22
CA ARG A 41 7.13 -8.45 36.81
C ARG A 41 6.00 -7.50 37.19
N SER A 42 4.83 -7.65 36.57
CA SER A 42 3.51 -7.58 37.22
C SER A 42 2.42 -8.01 36.24
N ALA A 43 1.45 -8.77 36.73
CA ALA A 43 0.38 -9.36 35.95
C ALA A 43 -0.51 -8.27 35.33
N VAL A 44 -0.34 -8.03 34.03
CA VAL A 44 -1.22 -7.21 33.20
C VAL A 44 -1.72 -8.11 32.06
N ARG A 45 -3.02 -8.03 31.78
CA ARG A 45 -3.74 -8.81 30.75
C ARG A 45 -2.92 -8.84 29.45
N LYS A 46 -2.71 -10.05 28.91
CA LYS A 46 -2.12 -10.25 27.58
C LYS A 46 -3.10 -9.76 26.52
N ASP A 47 -3.04 -8.48 26.17
CA ASP A 47 -3.57 -8.04 24.88
C ASP A 47 -2.50 -8.33 23.83
N SER A 48 -2.72 -9.41 23.07
CA SER A 48 -1.79 -9.95 22.09
C SER A 48 -2.17 -9.51 20.67
N THR A 49 -2.41 -8.20 20.47
CA THR A 49 -2.76 -7.63 19.16
C THR A 49 -1.54 -7.68 18.22
N THR A 50 -1.43 -8.78 17.48
CA THR A 50 -0.33 -9.00 16.53
C THR A 50 -0.73 -8.38 15.19
N LYS A 51 -0.17 -7.21 14.84
CA LYS A 51 -0.47 -6.49 13.58
C LYS A 51 -0.25 -7.38 12.34
N ARG A 52 -1.31 -7.69 11.60
CA ARG A 52 -1.25 -8.50 10.36
C ARG A 52 -0.50 -7.74 9.26
N LYS A 53 0.35 -8.45 8.51
CA LYS A 53 1.18 -7.86 7.44
C LYS A 53 1.30 -8.82 6.25
N LEU A 54 1.21 -8.27 5.04
CA LEU A 54 1.44 -8.94 3.75
C LEU A 54 2.53 -8.18 2.99
N THR A 55 3.42 -8.91 2.30
CA THR A 55 4.47 -8.32 1.47
C THR A 55 4.45 -8.95 0.10
N LEU A 56 4.39 -8.11 -0.93
CA LEU A 56 4.25 -8.48 -2.32
C LEU A 56 5.39 -7.87 -3.14
N THR A 57 5.84 -8.62 -4.14
CA THR A 57 6.75 -8.11 -5.18
C THR A 57 5.95 -7.91 -6.45
N LEU A 58 5.83 -6.66 -6.89
CA LEU A 58 5.13 -6.27 -8.10
C LEU A 58 6.17 -6.01 -9.19
N VAL A 59 6.31 -6.95 -10.12
CA VAL A 59 7.42 -7.01 -11.07
C VAL A 59 7.45 -5.84 -12.07
N ASP A 60 6.30 -5.23 -12.33
CA ASP A 60 6.13 -4.08 -13.22
C ASP A 60 4.87 -3.26 -12.88
N GLU A 61 4.52 -2.31 -13.75
CA GLU A 61 3.29 -1.51 -13.61
C GLU A 61 2.02 -2.36 -13.80
N ALA A 62 2.02 -3.33 -14.73
CA ALA A 62 0.87 -4.20 -14.96
C ALA A 62 0.54 -5.02 -13.72
N ALA A 63 1.54 -5.55 -13.03
CA ALA A 63 1.38 -6.25 -11.75
C ALA A 63 0.81 -5.33 -10.66
N THR A 64 1.20 -4.05 -10.66
CA THR A 64 0.64 -3.05 -9.73
C THR A 64 -0.84 -2.80 -10.01
N LEU A 65 -1.21 -2.67 -11.29
CA LEU A 65 -2.60 -2.48 -11.71
C LEU A 65 -3.46 -3.70 -11.38
N ALA A 66 -2.99 -4.91 -11.70
CA ALA A 66 -3.69 -6.15 -11.39
C ALA A 66 -3.91 -6.32 -9.88
N CYS A 67 -2.87 -6.07 -9.08
CA CYS A 67 -2.95 -6.17 -7.62
C CYS A 67 -3.93 -5.15 -7.03
N GLY A 68 -3.91 -3.89 -7.50
CA GLY A 68 -4.86 -2.87 -7.06
C GLY A 68 -6.30 -3.17 -7.48
N ASN A 69 -6.51 -3.71 -8.69
CA ASN A 69 -7.82 -4.17 -9.16
C ASN A 69 -8.37 -5.28 -8.25
N GLN A 70 -7.56 -6.27 -7.89
CA GLN A 70 -7.98 -7.34 -6.97
C GLN A 70 -8.29 -6.80 -5.57
N PHE A 71 -7.44 -5.90 -5.07
CA PHE A 71 -7.63 -5.27 -3.76
C PHE A 71 -8.92 -4.46 -3.67
N ALA A 72 -9.42 -3.93 -4.79
CA ALA A 72 -10.69 -3.21 -4.84
C ALA A 72 -11.86 -4.04 -4.29
N HIS A 73 -11.87 -5.36 -4.52
CA HIS A 73 -12.99 -6.23 -4.19
C HIS A 73 -13.09 -6.59 -2.70
N VAL A 74 -12.09 -6.24 -1.90
CA VAL A 74 -12.09 -6.48 -0.44
C VAL A 74 -12.36 -5.19 0.36
N LEU A 75 -12.53 -4.07 -0.33
CA LEU A 75 -12.83 -2.79 0.28
C LEU A 75 -14.28 -2.70 0.72
N HIS A 76 -14.48 -2.02 1.85
CA HIS A 76 -15.79 -1.66 2.40
C HIS A 76 -15.75 -0.22 2.92
N ALA A 77 -16.93 0.38 3.09
CA ALA A 77 -17.11 1.75 3.55
C ALA A 77 -16.38 2.04 4.87
N GLY A 78 -15.92 3.28 5.03
CA GLY A 78 -15.30 3.77 6.27
C GLY A 78 -13.81 3.49 6.45
N LEU A 79 -13.15 2.81 5.51
CA LEU A 79 -11.72 2.49 5.61
C LEU A 79 -10.83 3.73 5.43
N VAL A 80 -9.89 3.94 6.34
CA VAL A 80 -8.79 4.90 6.21
C VAL A 80 -7.50 4.16 5.85
N ILE A 81 -6.97 4.46 4.66
CA ILE A 81 -5.83 3.77 4.05
C ILE A 81 -4.70 4.75 3.79
N TYR A 82 -3.56 4.52 4.43
CA TYR A 82 -2.37 5.34 4.29
C TYR A 82 -1.44 4.78 3.22
N LEU A 83 -1.00 5.63 2.29
CA LEU A 83 -0.10 5.27 1.20
C LEU A 83 1.25 5.98 1.39
N HIS A 84 2.27 5.21 1.74
CA HIS A 84 3.65 5.68 1.89
C HIS A 84 4.56 5.19 0.78
N GLY A 85 5.58 5.96 0.47
CA GLY A 85 6.61 5.61 -0.51
C GLY A 85 7.13 6.87 -1.18
N ASP A 86 8.29 6.75 -1.81
CA ASP A 86 8.95 7.89 -2.45
C ASP A 86 8.15 8.43 -3.65
N LEU A 87 8.59 9.58 -4.17
CA LEU A 87 8.04 10.12 -5.41
C LEU A 87 8.23 9.09 -6.54
N GLY A 88 7.16 8.79 -7.28
CA GLY A 88 7.19 7.76 -8.33
C GLY A 88 7.08 6.31 -7.82
N ALA A 89 6.93 6.08 -6.51
CA ALA A 89 6.78 4.72 -5.96
C ALA A 89 5.48 4.00 -6.37
N GLY A 90 4.55 4.69 -7.02
CA GLY A 90 3.34 4.09 -7.61
C GLY A 90 2.07 4.26 -6.77
N LYS A 91 2.08 5.12 -5.74
CA LYS A 91 0.92 5.41 -4.89
C LYS A 91 -0.33 5.84 -5.68
N THR A 92 -0.23 6.84 -6.54
CA THR A 92 -1.35 7.25 -7.41
C THR A 92 -1.75 6.16 -8.42
N THR A 93 -0.79 5.37 -8.92
CA THR A 93 -1.08 4.23 -9.79
C THR A 93 -1.90 3.17 -9.07
N TRP A 94 -1.61 2.93 -7.79
CA TRP A 94 -2.41 2.05 -6.93
C TRP A 94 -3.83 2.57 -6.75
N VAL A 95 -4.02 3.85 -6.41
CA VAL A 95 -5.37 4.44 -6.26
C VAL A 95 -6.16 4.30 -7.55
N ARG A 96 -5.53 4.57 -8.70
CA ARG A 96 -6.14 4.38 -10.02
C ARG A 96 -6.56 2.94 -10.25
N ALA A 97 -5.69 1.98 -9.95
CA ALA A 97 -5.98 0.57 -10.09
C ALA A 97 -7.18 0.16 -9.22
N VAL A 98 -7.22 0.59 -7.96
CA VAL A 98 -8.37 0.31 -7.09
C VAL A 98 -9.67 0.87 -7.67
N LEU A 99 -9.66 2.15 -8.08
CA LEU A 99 -10.86 2.77 -8.67
C LEU A 99 -11.31 2.05 -9.95
N GLN A 100 -10.37 1.62 -10.79
CA GLN A 100 -10.66 0.82 -11.99
C GLN A 100 -11.24 -0.56 -11.64
N GLY A 101 -10.72 -1.23 -10.60
CA GLY A 101 -11.27 -2.48 -10.08
C GLY A 101 -12.70 -2.32 -9.52
N LEU A 102 -13.03 -1.13 -8.99
CA LEU A 102 -14.41 -0.75 -8.61
C LEU A 102 -15.28 -0.31 -9.80
N GLY A 103 -14.79 -0.39 -11.03
CA GLY A 103 -15.53 -0.03 -12.24
C GLY A 103 -15.56 1.46 -12.57
N TYR A 104 -14.74 2.29 -11.92
CA TYR A 104 -14.64 3.71 -12.26
C TYR A 104 -13.95 3.90 -13.63
N ALA A 105 -14.70 4.42 -14.60
CA ALA A 105 -14.21 4.64 -15.97
C ALA A 105 -13.57 6.02 -16.19
N GLY A 106 -13.61 6.90 -15.19
CA GLY A 106 -13.09 8.26 -15.30
C GLY A 106 -11.56 8.35 -15.16
N ARG A 107 -11.04 9.56 -15.36
CA ARG A 107 -9.60 9.82 -15.23
C ARG A 107 -9.21 9.98 -13.76
N VAL A 108 -8.26 9.17 -13.30
CA VAL A 108 -7.67 9.29 -11.95
C VAL A 108 -6.26 9.88 -12.05
N LYS A 109 -6.08 11.06 -11.45
CA LYS A 109 -4.82 11.81 -11.35
C LYS A 109 -4.49 12.09 -9.88
N SER A 110 -3.23 12.42 -9.60
CA SER A 110 -2.87 12.84 -8.25
C SER A 110 -3.47 14.22 -7.95
N PRO A 111 -4.18 14.40 -6.82
CA PRO A 111 -4.75 15.68 -6.43
C PRO A 111 -3.72 16.58 -5.74
N SER A 112 -2.46 16.61 -6.18
CA SER A 112 -1.39 17.31 -5.44
C SER A 112 -1.62 18.82 -5.24
N TYR A 113 -2.53 19.44 -6.00
CA TYR A 113 -2.91 20.85 -5.87
C TYR A 113 -4.31 21.07 -5.28
N THR A 114 -5.26 20.17 -5.56
CA THR A 114 -6.62 20.23 -4.99
C THR A 114 -6.68 19.56 -3.62
N LEU A 115 -5.60 18.86 -3.24
CA LEU A 115 -5.38 18.02 -2.06
C LEU A 115 -6.31 16.82 -1.93
N VAL A 116 -7.55 16.92 -2.42
CA VAL A 116 -8.54 15.84 -2.46
C VAL A 116 -9.24 15.75 -3.81
N GLU A 117 -9.52 14.54 -4.27
CA GLU A 117 -10.48 14.23 -5.34
C GLU A 117 -11.50 13.21 -4.83
N ARG A 118 -12.75 13.34 -5.28
CA ARG A 118 -13.88 12.55 -4.82
C ARG A 118 -14.36 11.64 -5.95
N TYR A 119 -14.55 10.37 -5.63
CA TYR A 119 -14.97 9.36 -6.59
C TYR A 119 -16.13 8.55 -6.02
N GLU A 120 -17.00 8.11 -6.93
CA GLU A 120 -18.09 7.19 -6.62
C GLU A 120 -17.99 6.00 -7.56
N ALA A 121 -17.90 4.79 -7.01
CA ALA A 121 -17.71 3.58 -7.78
C ALA A 121 -18.24 2.36 -7.00
N SER A 122 -18.99 1.48 -7.66
CA SER A 122 -19.57 0.28 -7.02
C SER A 122 -20.36 0.57 -5.73
N GLY A 123 -21.04 1.71 -5.64
CA GLY A 123 -21.79 2.12 -4.45
C GLY A 123 -20.92 2.59 -3.27
N LEU A 124 -19.60 2.72 -3.45
CA LEU A 124 -18.66 3.23 -2.48
C LEU A 124 -18.28 4.67 -2.82
N HIS A 125 -18.11 5.49 -1.78
CA HIS A 125 -17.59 6.85 -1.88
C HIS A 125 -16.11 6.83 -1.48
N LEU A 126 -15.23 7.20 -2.40
CA LEU A 126 -13.78 7.18 -2.21
C LEU A 126 -13.24 8.61 -2.23
N ARG A 127 -12.32 8.90 -1.32
CA ARG A 127 -11.61 10.17 -1.19
C ARG A 127 -10.14 9.91 -1.38
N HIS A 128 -9.59 10.41 -2.47
CA HIS A 128 -8.16 10.34 -2.73
C HIS A 128 -7.54 11.63 -2.24
N PHE A 129 -6.69 11.54 -1.23
CA PHE A 129 -5.87 12.66 -0.76
C PHE A 129 -4.43 12.51 -1.25
N ASP A 130 -3.83 13.63 -1.67
CA ASP A 130 -2.38 13.73 -1.90
C ASP A 130 -1.84 14.94 -1.15
N LEU A 131 -1.22 14.65 -0.01
CA LEU A 131 -0.76 15.67 0.93
C LEU A 131 0.70 16.06 0.69
N TYR A 132 1.32 15.66 -0.43
CA TYR A 132 2.73 16.00 -0.72
C TYR A 132 3.05 17.50 -0.60
N ARG A 133 2.08 18.35 -0.94
CA ARG A 133 2.19 19.82 -0.89
C ARG A 133 1.49 20.46 0.30
N PHE A 134 0.85 19.67 1.16
CA PHE A 134 0.18 20.18 2.35
C PHE A 134 1.22 20.70 3.36
N ARG A 135 0.99 21.89 3.90
CA ARG A 135 1.98 22.59 4.75
C ARG A 135 1.39 23.22 6.00
N ASP A 136 0.08 23.40 6.07
CA ASP A 136 -0.54 24.23 7.10
C ASP A 136 -1.73 23.52 7.74
N ALA A 137 -1.68 23.35 9.06
CA ALA A 137 -2.78 22.76 9.81
C ALA A 137 -4.05 23.63 9.79
N GLU A 138 -3.94 24.94 9.61
CA GLU A 138 -5.11 25.82 9.49
C GLU A 138 -5.89 25.56 8.18
N GLU A 139 -5.19 25.17 7.11
CA GLU A 139 -5.78 24.75 5.84
C GLU A 139 -6.65 23.49 6.02
N TRP A 140 -6.33 22.61 6.97
CA TRP A 140 -7.10 21.38 7.25
C TRP A 140 -8.53 21.69 7.68
N GLU A 141 -8.69 22.60 8.64
CA GLU A 141 -9.98 22.96 9.21
C GLU A 141 -10.77 23.84 8.24
N THR A 142 -10.11 24.83 7.63
CA THR A 142 -10.76 25.78 6.71
C THR A 142 -11.20 25.14 5.39
N SER A 143 -10.53 24.08 4.94
CA SER A 143 -10.91 23.33 3.72
C SER A 143 -12.05 22.33 3.95
N GLY A 144 -12.44 22.07 5.20
CA GLY A 144 -13.43 21.06 5.54
C GLY A 144 -12.96 19.62 5.30
N PHE A 145 -11.64 19.37 5.20
CA PHE A 145 -11.12 18.03 4.93
C PHE A 145 -11.43 17.03 6.04
N ARG A 146 -11.58 17.52 7.27
CA ARG A 146 -12.01 16.71 8.41
C ARG A 146 -13.35 16.00 8.15
N ASP A 147 -14.29 16.67 7.48
CA ASP A 147 -15.63 16.15 7.25
C ASP A 147 -15.64 15.00 6.24
N GLU A 148 -14.60 14.86 5.43
CA GLU A 148 -14.44 13.73 4.51
C GLU A 148 -14.16 12.42 5.26
N PHE A 149 -13.67 12.48 6.50
CA PHE A 149 -13.42 11.32 7.36
C PHE A 149 -14.63 11.05 8.28
N ASP A 150 -15.79 10.82 7.65
CA ASP A 150 -17.11 10.66 8.30
C ASP A 150 -17.41 9.22 8.76
N GLY A 151 -16.49 8.27 8.53
CA GLY A 151 -16.68 6.85 8.81
C GLY A 151 -17.55 6.10 7.79
N GLN A 152 -17.93 6.75 6.68
CA GLN A 152 -18.61 6.16 5.54
C GLN A 152 -17.72 6.15 4.30
N ASN A 153 -16.94 7.21 4.08
CA ASN A 153 -16.01 7.29 2.96
C ASN A 153 -14.82 6.35 3.13
N ILE A 154 -14.31 5.84 2.00
CA ILE A 154 -12.99 5.21 1.94
C ILE A 154 -11.97 6.31 1.66
N CYS A 155 -11.08 6.59 2.61
CA CYS A 155 -10.06 7.63 2.47
C CYS A 155 -8.71 7.00 2.13
N MET A 156 -8.21 7.23 0.92
CA MET A 156 -6.86 6.85 0.49
C MET A 156 -5.93 8.06 0.53
N VAL A 157 -5.00 8.07 1.48
CA VAL A 157 -4.17 9.23 1.78
C VAL A 157 -2.72 8.99 1.37
N GLU A 158 -2.29 9.64 0.30
CA GLU A 158 -0.87 9.73 -0.04
C GLU A 158 -0.16 10.76 0.85
N TRP A 159 1.06 10.42 1.27
CA TRP A 159 1.89 11.27 2.14
C TRP A 159 1.22 11.65 3.47
N PRO A 160 0.60 10.70 4.20
CA PRO A 160 -0.16 11.02 5.41
C PRO A 160 0.70 11.66 6.52
N GLN A 161 2.02 11.46 6.49
CA GLN A 161 2.94 12.10 7.41
C GLN A 161 2.91 13.64 7.35
N GLN A 162 2.47 14.25 6.25
CA GLN A 162 2.38 15.71 6.14
C GLN A 162 1.22 16.30 6.97
N ALA A 163 0.22 15.49 7.31
CA ALA A 163 -0.89 15.85 8.19
C ALA A 163 -0.89 15.00 9.47
N ALA A 164 0.29 14.62 9.96
CA ALA A 164 0.43 13.84 11.18
C ALA A 164 -0.25 14.56 12.37
N GLY A 165 -1.10 13.83 13.09
CA GLY A 165 -1.88 14.38 14.21
C GLY A 165 -3.21 15.01 13.82
N LEU A 166 -3.46 15.25 12.53
CA LEU A 166 -4.75 15.75 12.02
C LEU A 166 -5.62 14.62 11.43
N LEU A 167 -4.96 13.61 10.86
CA LEU A 167 -5.63 12.46 10.27
C LEU A 167 -6.16 11.49 11.34
N PRO A 168 -7.33 10.85 11.12
CA PRO A 168 -7.75 9.70 11.91
C PRO A 168 -6.75 8.53 11.78
N ALA A 169 -6.77 7.62 12.76
CA ALA A 169 -5.97 6.41 12.70
C ALA A 169 -6.30 5.59 11.44
N ALA A 170 -5.26 5.12 10.75
CA ALA A 170 -5.43 4.27 9.59
C ALA A 170 -5.90 2.86 9.98
N ASP A 171 -6.75 2.26 9.16
CA ASP A 171 -7.08 0.84 9.19
C ASP A 171 -5.99 0.02 8.49
N LEU A 172 -5.46 0.57 7.39
CA LEU A 172 -4.44 -0.05 6.55
C LEU A 172 -3.30 0.92 6.24
N VAL A 173 -2.09 0.39 6.24
CA VAL A 173 -0.88 1.09 5.81
C VAL A 173 -0.27 0.31 4.65
N LEU A 174 -0.14 0.97 3.50
CA LEU A 174 0.52 0.46 2.31
C LEU A 174 1.82 1.21 2.10
N SER A 175 2.94 0.50 2.14
CA SER A 175 4.27 1.06 1.88
C SER A 175 4.83 0.53 0.58
N PHE A 176 5.15 1.44 -0.32
CA PHE A 176 5.73 1.18 -1.64
C PHE A 176 7.23 1.48 -1.61
N GLU A 177 8.04 0.51 -2.01
CA GLU A 177 9.49 0.60 -2.13
C GLU A 177 9.89 0.32 -3.58
N ILE A 178 10.64 1.24 -4.20
CA ILE A 178 11.14 1.06 -5.57
C ILE A 178 12.32 0.08 -5.52
N LEU A 179 12.28 -0.95 -6.36
CA LEU A 179 13.37 -1.92 -6.51
C LEU A 179 14.10 -1.68 -7.84
N ASN A 180 15.26 -2.33 -8.02
CA ASN A 180 15.96 -2.33 -9.32
C ASN A 180 15.07 -2.86 -10.45
N THR A 181 14.18 -3.80 -10.14
CA THR A 181 13.17 -4.34 -11.05
C THR A 181 11.83 -4.40 -10.30
N GLY A 182 10.85 -3.64 -10.77
CA GLY A 182 9.54 -3.56 -10.15
C GLY A 182 9.52 -2.77 -8.84
N ARG A 183 8.60 -3.12 -7.95
CA ARG A 183 8.43 -2.51 -6.63
C ARG A 183 8.01 -3.55 -5.61
N LYS A 184 8.31 -3.28 -4.35
CA LYS A 184 7.78 -4.03 -3.21
C LYS A 184 6.61 -3.25 -2.61
N LEU A 185 5.49 -3.94 -2.42
CA LEU A 185 4.34 -3.42 -1.70
C LEU A 185 4.20 -4.17 -0.38
N VAL A 186 4.12 -3.41 0.70
CA VAL A 186 3.90 -3.94 2.04
C VAL A 186 2.57 -3.42 2.54
N LEU A 187 1.63 -4.32 2.83
CA LEU A 187 0.33 -3.99 3.43
C LEU A 187 0.35 -4.38 4.90
N GLY A 188 -0.03 -3.47 5.79
CA GLY A 188 -0.15 -3.73 7.23
C GLY A 188 -1.51 -3.30 7.75
N ALA A 189 -2.17 -4.16 8.51
CA ALA A 189 -3.42 -3.84 9.20
C ALA A 189 -3.15 -3.26 10.59
N LEU A 190 -3.90 -2.23 10.93
CA LEU A 190 -3.81 -1.50 12.20
C LEU A 190 -5.14 -1.49 12.97
N SER A 191 -6.22 -2.00 12.38
CA SER A 191 -7.55 -2.15 12.99
C SER A 191 -8.17 -3.50 12.62
N ALA A 192 -9.27 -3.87 13.29
CA ALA A 192 -10.04 -5.06 12.95
C ALA A 192 -10.59 -5.02 11.51
N SER A 193 -11.04 -3.85 11.04
CA SER A 193 -11.51 -3.65 9.66
C SER A 193 -10.38 -3.85 8.65
N GLY A 194 -9.17 -3.35 8.96
CA GLY A 194 -7.98 -3.60 8.15
C GLY A 194 -7.56 -5.06 8.14
N GLU A 195 -7.64 -5.76 9.28
CA GLU A 195 -7.33 -7.19 9.36
C GLU A 195 -8.30 -8.02 8.53
N GLN A 196 -9.60 -7.72 8.59
CA GLN A 196 -10.62 -8.35 7.76
C GLN A 196 -10.30 -8.17 6.27
N CYS A 197 -10.03 -6.94 5.85
CA CYS A 197 -9.65 -6.63 4.46
C CYS A 197 -8.42 -7.42 4.00
N LEU A 198 -7.36 -7.50 4.82
CA LEU A 198 -6.18 -8.30 4.47
C LEU A 198 -6.43 -9.81 4.45
N ASN A 199 -7.33 -10.30 5.29
CA ASN A 199 -7.68 -11.73 5.29
C ASN A 199 -8.41 -12.07 3.99
N ASP A 200 -9.43 -11.28 3.63
CA ASP A 200 -10.21 -11.46 2.40
C ASP A 200 -9.34 -11.31 1.15
N PHE A 201 -8.31 -10.45 1.20
CA PHE A 201 -7.37 -10.28 0.09
C PHE A 201 -6.38 -11.44 -0.09
N SER A 202 -6.16 -12.22 0.97
CA SER A 202 -5.22 -13.35 0.98
C SER A 202 -5.89 -14.73 0.93
N ALA A 203 -7.23 -14.75 0.90
CA ALA A 203 -8.07 -15.93 0.84
C ALA A 203 -8.21 -16.44 -0.60
#